data_AF-A0A367HT90-F1
#
_entry.id   AF-A0A367HT90-F1
#
_cell.length_a   1.000
_cell.length_b   1.000
_cell.length_c   1.000
_cell.angle_alpha   90.00
_cell.angle_beta   90.00
_cell.angle_gamma   90.00
#
_symmetry.space_group_name_H-M   'P 1'
#
loop_
_entity.id
_entity.type
_entity.pdbx_description
1 polymer ?
#
loop_
_entity_poly.entity_id
_entity_poly.type
_entity_poly.pdbx_seq_one_letter_code
_entity_poly.pdbx_strand_id
1 'polypeptide(L)'
;MDDDVRVAAIASLTPLEELDLDPFLVDTRSQHEMCAKWAAGRGYVVTRQLLFYGLRPDHVGLWADVDAGLVDVFVAPNERVLARALTSVPQFSAECERRGVRLETAGLDEPAYDATKKAHIHRRLSMPTAGYDGC
;
A
#
# COMPACT_ATOMS: atom_id res chain seq x y z
N MET A 1 2.03 -10.10 -27.21
CA MET A 1 2.38 -8.98 -26.32
C MET A 1 1.73 -9.37 -25.02
N ASP A 2 2.44 -10.14 -24.21
CA ASP A 2 1.95 -10.55 -22.90
C ASP A 2 1.82 -9.26 -22.09
N ASP A 3 0.58 -8.80 -21.89
CA ASP A 3 0.31 -7.61 -21.09
C ASP A 3 0.62 -7.99 -19.65
N ASP A 4 1.78 -7.56 -19.16
CA ASP A 4 2.19 -7.75 -17.77
C ASP A 4 1.11 -7.16 -16.86
N VAL A 5 0.60 -7.94 -15.91
CA VAL A 5 -0.47 -7.50 -15.01
C VAL A 5 0.04 -6.34 -14.15
N ARG A 6 -0.61 -5.19 -14.24
CA ARG A 6 -0.21 -3.94 -13.58
C ARG A 6 -0.81 -3.84 -12.18
N VAL A 7 0.07 -3.80 -11.19
CA VAL A 7 -0.29 -3.81 -9.78
C VAL A 7 -0.12 -2.41 -9.19
N ALA A 8 -1.15 -1.95 -8.50
CA ALA A 8 -1.10 -0.81 -7.60
C ALA A 8 -0.98 -1.29 -6.15
N ALA A 9 0.17 -1.03 -5.52
CA ALA A 9 0.45 -1.42 -4.15
C ALA A 9 -0.07 -0.36 -3.16
N ILE A 10 -1.01 -0.73 -2.31
CA ILE A 10 -1.61 0.13 -1.27
C ILE A 10 -0.85 -0.04 0.04
N ALA A 11 -0.34 1.05 0.59
CA ALA A 11 0.13 1.15 1.97
C ALA A 11 -0.76 2.09 2.79
N SER A 12 -0.83 1.86 4.09
CA SER A 12 -1.49 2.76 5.04
C SER A 12 -0.47 3.70 5.67
N LEU A 13 -0.80 4.98 5.75
CA LEU A 13 -0.05 5.94 6.55
C LEU A 13 -0.51 5.84 8.01
N THR A 14 0.39 5.42 8.89
CA THR A 14 0.13 5.35 10.34
C THR A 14 1.10 6.25 11.09
N PRO A 15 0.63 7.03 12.08
CA PRO A 15 1.49 7.91 12.86
C PRO A 15 2.61 7.17 13.59
N LEU A 16 3.74 7.86 13.81
CA LEU A 16 4.93 7.27 14.44
C LEU A 16 4.66 6.84 15.90
N GLU A 17 3.69 7.47 16.55
CA GLU A 17 3.24 7.15 17.91
C GLU A 17 2.74 5.71 18.05
N GLU A 18 2.31 5.08 16.96
CA GLU A 18 1.84 3.70 16.96
C GLU A 18 2.96 2.67 16.75
N LEU A 19 4.23 3.09 16.59
CA LEU A 19 5.34 2.18 16.30
C LEU A 19 5.55 1.11 17.40
N ASP A 20 5.25 1.45 18.65
CA ASP A 20 5.36 0.49 19.74
C ASP A 20 4.25 -0.56 19.75
N LEU A 21 3.07 -0.21 19.24
CA LEU A 21 1.89 -1.07 19.17
C LEU A 21 1.89 -1.91 17.89
N ASP A 22 2.07 -1.26 16.74
CA ASP A 22 2.02 -1.90 15.42
C ASP A 22 3.08 -1.32 14.48
N PRO A 23 4.34 -1.78 14.60
CA PRO A 23 5.45 -1.22 13.83
C PRO A 23 5.31 -1.45 12.33
N PHE A 24 4.58 -2.49 11.92
CA PHE A 24 4.35 -2.78 10.51
C PHE A 24 3.46 -1.73 9.83
N LEU A 25 2.40 -1.30 10.52
CA LEU A 25 1.49 -0.26 10.01
C LEU A 25 2.18 1.11 9.85
N VAL A 26 3.24 1.37 10.61
CA VAL A 26 4.07 2.59 10.51
C VAL A 26 5.14 2.47 9.41
N ASP A 27 5.65 1.27 9.15
CA ASP A 27 6.72 1.03 8.18
C ASP A 27 6.19 0.88 6.74
N THR A 28 5.79 2.00 6.13
CA THR A 28 5.25 2.07 4.76
C THR A 28 6.16 1.43 3.70
N ARG A 29 7.48 1.49 3.91
CA ARG A 29 8.46 0.85 3.02
C ARG A 29 8.32 -0.67 3.05
N SER A 30 8.26 -1.28 4.23
CA SER A 30 8.07 -2.73 4.36
C SER A 30 6.72 -3.17 3.79
N GLN A 31 5.68 -2.34 3.90
CA GLN A 31 4.38 -2.60 3.27
C GLN A 31 4.49 -2.67 1.74
N HIS A 32 5.14 -1.70 1.09
CA HIS A 32 5.36 -1.73 -0.36
C HIS A 32 6.29 -2.86 -0.80
N GLU A 33 7.35 -3.16 -0.04
CA GLU A 33 8.25 -4.27 -0.32
C GLU A 33 7.51 -5.63 -0.25
N MET A 34 6.58 -5.79 0.69
CA MET A 34 5.73 -6.98 0.78
C MET A 34 4.84 -7.13 -0.46
N CYS A 35 4.19 -6.04 -0.88
CA CYS A 35 3.39 -6.03 -2.10
C CYS A 35 4.23 -6.35 -3.35
N ALA A 36 5.44 -5.80 -3.44
CA ALA A 36 6.35 -6.05 -4.55
C ALA A 36 6.79 -7.52 -4.60
N LYS A 37 7.08 -8.14 -3.45
CA LYS A 37 7.38 -9.59 -3.37
C LYS A 37 6.21 -10.44 -3.83
N TRP A 38 4.99 -10.10 -3.42
CA TRP A 38 3.78 -10.80 -3.84
C TRP A 38 3.56 -10.71 -5.36
N ALA A 39 3.76 -9.52 -5.94
CA ALA A 39 3.63 -9.27 -7.37
C ALA A 39 4.70 -10.03 -8.17
N ALA A 40 5.96 -9.91 -7.77
CA ALA A 40 7.07 -10.61 -8.40
C ALA A 40 6.89 -12.14 -8.36
N GLY A 41 6.39 -12.69 -7.26
CA GLY A 41 6.08 -14.13 -7.13
C GLY A 41 4.99 -14.63 -8.10
N ARG A 42 4.23 -13.73 -8.73
CA ARG A 42 3.17 -14.03 -9.71
C ARG A 42 3.54 -13.61 -11.13
N GLY A 43 4.73 -13.04 -11.33
CA GLY A 43 5.11 -12.42 -12.60
C GLY A 43 4.28 -11.17 -12.90
N TYR A 44 3.84 -10.44 -11.87
CA TYR A 44 3.13 -9.17 -12.02
C TYR A 44 4.10 -8.00 -11.79
N VAL A 45 3.77 -6.84 -12.35
CA VAL A 45 4.61 -5.64 -12.25
C VAL A 45 3.91 -4.58 -11.40
N VAL A 46 4.59 -4.11 -10.36
CA VAL A 46 4.11 -2.96 -9.59
C VAL A 46 4.36 -1.70 -10.40
N THR A 47 3.29 -1.07 -10.90
CA THR A 47 3.35 0.16 -11.68
C THR A 47 3.09 1.40 -10.82
N ARG A 48 2.39 1.23 -9.69
CA ARG A 48 2.06 2.31 -8.76
C ARG A 48 2.22 1.90 -7.31
N GLN A 49 2.70 2.84 -6.51
CA GLN A 49 2.74 2.76 -5.06
C GLN A 49 1.83 3.85 -4.50
N LEU A 50 0.81 3.43 -3.78
CA LEU A 50 -0.23 4.26 -3.20
C LEU A 50 -0.04 4.31 -1.69
N LEU A 51 -0.31 5.47 -1.11
CA LEU A 51 -0.21 5.71 0.33
C LEU A 51 -1.44 6.46 0.79
N PHE A 52 -2.26 5.83 1.64
CA PHE A 52 -3.56 6.36 2.04
C PHE A 52 -3.73 6.41 3.56
N TYR A 53 -4.59 7.33 3.99
CA TYR A 53 -5.11 7.39 5.34
C TYR A 53 -6.59 7.76 5.27
N GLY A 54 -7.47 6.82 5.60
CA GLY A 54 -8.92 7.04 5.52
C GLY A 54 -9.40 7.53 4.16
N LEU A 55 -8.88 6.98 3.05
CA LEU A 55 -9.34 7.32 1.71
C LEU A 55 -10.77 6.83 1.51
N ARG A 56 -11.62 7.68 0.93
CA ARG A 56 -12.98 7.30 0.57
C ARG A 56 -12.98 6.44 -0.70
N PRO A 57 -13.80 5.36 -0.75
CA PRO A 57 -13.94 4.52 -1.95
C PRO A 57 -14.38 5.25 -3.21
N ASP A 58 -15.04 6.41 -3.11
CA ASP A 58 -15.55 7.19 -4.24
C ASP A 58 -14.56 8.25 -4.77
N HIS A 59 -13.29 8.21 -4.33
CA HIS A 59 -12.31 9.23 -4.70
C HIS A 59 -11.93 9.17 -6.19
N VAL A 60 -12.37 10.16 -6.96
CA VAL A 60 -12.20 10.22 -8.43
C VAL A 60 -10.75 10.07 -8.88
N GLY A 61 -9.79 10.68 -8.16
CA GLY A 61 -8.38 10.61 -8.53
C GLY A 61 -7.76 9.21 -8.43
N LEU A 62 -8.31 8.33 -7.58
CA LEU A 62 -7.87 6.94 -7.50
C LEU A 62 -8.28 6.17 -8.76
N TRP A 63 -9.51 6.40 -9.20
CA TRP A 63 -10.12 5.64 -10.28
C TRP A 63 -9.71 6.11 -11.67
N ALA A 64 -9.18 7.33 -11.81
CA ALA A 64 -8.67 7.83 -13.08
C ALA A 64 -7.61 6.90 -13.69
N ASP A 65 -6.74 6.31 -12.87
CA ASP A 65 -5.72 5.37 -13.33
C ASP A 65 -6.31 4.02 -13.74
N VAL A 66 -7.36 3.58 -13.05
CA VAL A 66 -8.13 2.37 -13.40
C VAL A 66 -8.85 2.57 -14.73
N ASP A 67 -9.50 3.72 -14.90
CA ASP A 67 -10.25 4.07 -16.11
C ASP A 67 -9.31 4.27 -17.33
N ALA A 68 -8.06 4.67 -17.08
CA ALA A 68 -7.00 4.71 -18.09
C ALA A 68 -6.35 3.34 -18.35
N GLY A 69 -6.80 2.28 -17.67
CA GLY A 69 -6.28 0.93 -17.78
C GLY A 69 -4.86 0.77 -17.26
N LEU A 70 -4.39 1.61 -16.32
CA LEU A 70 -3.03 1.55 -15.77
C LEU A 70 -2.90 0.63 -14.56
N VAL A 71 -4.02 0.11 -14.06
CA VAL A 71 -4.11 -0.73 -12.86
C VAL A 71 -5.07 -1.88 -13.13
N ASP A 72 -4.54 -3.10 -13.07
CA ASP A 72 -5.30 -4.35 -13.23
C ASP A 72 -5.64 -4.98 -11.86
N VAL A 73 -4.80 -4.73 -10.85
CA VAL A 73 -4.94 -5.27 -9.50
C VAL A 73 -4.51 -4.24 -8.45
N PHE A 74 -5.34 -4.04 -7.44
CA PHE A 74 -4.93 -3.44 -6.18
C PHE A 74 -4.45 -4.53 -5.24
N VAL A 75 -3.27 -4.34 -4.64
CA VAL A 75 -2.76 -5.23 -3.59
C VAL A 75 -2.44 -4.43 -2.34
N ALA A 76 -2.83 -4.94 -1.18
CA ALA A 76 -2.35 -4.46 0.10
C ALA A 76 -1.58 -5.56 0.83
N PRO A 77 -0.73 -5.24 1.82
CA PRO A 77 -0.03 -6.26 2.59
C PRO A 77 -0.98 -7.24 3.30
N ASN A 78 -1.98 -6.70 3.99
CA ASN A 78 -2.98 -7.45 4.76
C ASN A 78 -4.25 -6.62 4.98
N GLU A 79 -5.26 -7.24 5.57
CA GLU A 79 -6.56 -6.60 5.84
C GLU A 79 -6.45 -5.40 6.81
N ARG A 80 -5.51 -5.43 7.75
CA ARG A 80 -5.30 -4.34 8.73
C ARG A 80 -4.84 -3.06 8.03
N VAL A 81 -3.91 -3.19 7.08
CA VAL A 81 -3.45 -2.09 6.23
C VAL A 81 -4.61 -1.54 5.39
N LEU A 82 -5.44 -2.39 4.77
CA LEU A 82 -6.62 -1.94 4.03
C LEU A 82 -7.62 -1.19 4.91
N ALA A 83 -7.92 -1.72 6.09
CA ALA A 83 -8.84 -1.11 7.04
C ALA A 83 -8.35 0.25 7.56
N ARG A 84 -7.03 0.47 7.60
CA ARG A 84 -6.42 1.76 7.97
C ARG A 84 -6.36 2.73 6.79
N ALA A 85 -6.06 2.22 5.61
CA ALA A 85 -5.94 2.98 4.37
C ALA A 85 -7.28 3.55 3.90
N LEU A 86 -8.38 2.83 4.12
CA LEU A 86 -9.70 3.13 3.56
C LEU A 86 -10.74 3.44 4.63
N THR A 87 -11.73 4.27 4.32
CA THR A 87 -12.88 4.48 5.23
C THR A 87 -13.82 3.28 5.27
N SER A 88 -13.84 2.46 4.21
CA SER A 88 -14.67 1.25 4.12
C SER A 88 -14.09 0.27 3.10
N VAL A 89 -13.54 -0.85 3.59
CA VAL A 89 -13.02 -1.93 2.74
C VAL A 89 -14.13 -2.58 1.89
N PRO A 90 -15.33 -2.91 2.43
CA PRO A 90 -16.39 -3.53 1.63
C PRO A 90 -16.88 -2.65 0.47
N GLN A 91 -17.04 -1.34 0.70
CA GLN A 91 -17.44 -0.41 -0.38
C GLN A 91 -16.36 -0.29 -1.45
N PHE A 92 -15.09 -0.27 -1.04
CA PHE A 92 -13.97 -0.25 -1.97
C PHE A 92 -13.92 -1.53 -2.83
N SER A 93 -14.09 -2.70 -2.22
CA SER A 93 -14.16 -3.97 -2.94
C SER A 93 -15.29 -3.99 -3.97
N ALA A 94 -16.47 -3.49 -3.60
CA ALA A 94 -17.61 -3.38 -4.52
C ALA A 94 -17.30 -2.44 -5.71
N GLU A 95 -16.59 -1.34 -5.49
CA GLU A 95 -16.16 -0.45 -6.57
C GLU A 95 -15.08 -1.07 -7.47
N CYS A 96 -14.16 -1.85 -6.89
CA CYS A 96 -13.20 -2.64 -7.65
C CYS A 96 -13.92 -3.63 -8.58
N GLU A 97 -14.87 -4.41 -8.05
CA GLU A 97 -15.67 -5.35 -8.84
C GLU A 97 -16.48 -4.65 -9.94
N ARG A 98 -17.11 -3.51 -9.62
CA ARG A 98 -17.89 -2.71 -10.59
C ARG A 98 -17.05 -2.24 -11.78
N ARG A 99 -15.76 -1.99 -11.55
CA ARG A 99 -14.80 -1.51 -12.56
C ARG A 99 -13.94 -2.63 -13.16
N GLY A 100 -14.14 -3.88 -12.74
CA GLY A 100 -13.39 -5.04 -13.23
C GLY A 100 -11.94 -5.12 -12.74
N VAL A 101 -11.60 -4.44 -11.66
CA VAL A 101 -10.26 -4.51 -11.03
C VAL A 101 -10.30 -5.48 -9.86
N ARG A 102 -9.23 -6.28 -9.69
CA ARG A 102 -9.13 -7.20 -8.55
C ARG A 102 -8.55 -6.49 -7.33
N LEU A 103 -9.06 -6.82 -6.15
CA LEU A 103 -8.48 -6.43 -4.87
C LEU A 103 -7.93 -7.67 -4.17
N GLU A 104 -6.66 -7.64 -3.82
CA GLU A 104 -5.94 -8.77 -3.22
C GLU A 104 -5.18 -8.34 -1.95
N THR A 105 -4.92 -9.30 -1.08
CA THR A 105 -3.96 -9.13 0.02
C THR A 105 -2.72 -9.98 -0.22
N ALA A 106 -1.55 -9.45 0.09
CA ALA A 106 -0.29 -10.17 -0.05
C ALA A 106 -0.24 -11.39 0.87
N GLY A 107 -0.73 -11.24 2.10
CA GLY A 107 -0.84 -12.33 3.08
C GLY A 107 0.51 -12.97 3.44
N LEU A 108 1.61 -12.25 3.22
CA LEU A 108 2.95 -12.71 3.55
C LEU A 108 3.27 -12.41 5.02
N ASP A 109 4.21 -13.17 5.59
CA ASP A 109 4.65 -12.97 6.97
C ASP A 109 5.21 -11.56 7.17
N GLU A 110 4.70 -10.86 8.18
CA GLU A 110 5.20 -9.56 8.56
C GLU A 110 6.67 -9.67 9.03
N PRO A 111 7.51 -8.65 8.73
CA PRO A 111 8.88 -8.63 9.24
C PRO A 111 8.90 -8.67 10.77
N ALA A 112 9.83 -9.42 11.36
CA ALA A 112 10.08 -9.28 12.80
C ALA A 112 10.64 -7.89 13.11
N TYR A 113 10.04 -7.19 14.07
CA TYR A 113 10.46 -5.86 14.53
C TYR A 113 11.13 -5.95 15.90
N ASP A 114 12.46 -5.84 15.92
CA ASP A 114 13.24 -5.69 17.14
C ASP A 114 13.43 -4.20 17.48
N ALA A 115 14.01 -3.93 18.65
CA ALA A 115 14.31 -2.56 19.10
C ALA A 115 15.18 -1.79 18.09
N THR A 116 16.09 -2.48 17.39
CA THR A 116 16.97 -1.89 16.38
C THR A 116 16.19 -1.38 15.16
N LYS A 117 15.28 -2.20 14.62
CA LYS A 117 14.42 -1.82 13.51
C LYS A 117 13.45 -0.71 13.91
N LYS A 118 12.85 -0.79 15.10
CA LYS A 118 12.00 0.30 15.62
C LYS A 118 12.80 1.61 15.72
N ALA A 119 14.00 1.59 16.27
CA ALA A 119 14.87 2.76 16.33
C ALA A 119 15.26 3.30 14.94
N HIS A 120 15.45 2.41 13.94
CA HIS A 120 15.69 2.82 12.56
C HIS A 120 14.47 3.53 11.96
N ILE A 121 13.26 2.99 12.19
CA ILE A 121 12.01 3.59 11.70
C ILE A 121 11.76 4.94 12.38
N HIS A 122 11.95 5.02 13.71
CA HIS A 122 11.93 6.28 14.45
C HIS A 122 12.86 7.29 13.81
N ARG A 123 14.15 6.98 13.65
CA ARG A 123 15.12 7.90 13.06
C ARG A 123 14.73 8.33 11.65
N ARG A 124 14.19 7.43 10.84
CA ARG A 124 13.77 7.72 9.46
C ARG A 124 12.58 8.67 9.41
N LEU A 125 11.61 8.51 10.31
CA LEU A 125 10.36 9.28 10.32
C LEU A 125 10.41 10.52 11.22
N SER A 126 11.30 10.57 12.22
CA SER A 126 11.48 11.70 13.13
C SER A 126 12.42 12.78 12.59
N MET A 127 13.17 12.47 11.52
CA MET A 127 13.96 13.46 10.82
C MET A 127 13.05 14.17 9.82
N PRO A 128 12.94 15.52 9.84
CA PRO A 128 12.39 16.22 8.69
C PRO A 128 13.31 15.90 7.51
N THR A 129 12.84 15.12 6.55
CA THR A 129 13.49 15.01 5.26
C THR A 129 13.50 16.40 4.64
N ALA A 130 14.60 17.12 4.85
CA ALA A 130 14.99 18.21 3.98
C ALA A 130 15.14 17.61 2.57
N GLY A 131 14.32 18.12 1.64
CA GLY A 131 14.23 17.69 0.24
C GLY A 131 12.87 17.05 -0.03
N TYR A 132 11.81 17.78 -0.43
CA TYR A 132 11.66 18.43 -1.73
C TYR A 132 12.83 18.17 -2.70
N ASP A 133 12.86 16.99 -3.31
CA ASP A 133 13.40 16.86 -4.66
C ASP A 133 12.31 17.31 -5.65
N GLY A 134 12.22 18.63 -5.81
CA GLY A 134 11.75 19.21 -7.05
C GLY A 134 12.97 19.58 -7.87
N CYS A 135 13.29 18.77 -8.88
CA CYS A 135 13.95 19.13 -10.13
C CYS A 135 13.65 18.06 -11.17
#